data_AF-A0A1Y3EP11-F1
#
_entry.id   AF-A0A1Y3EP11-F1
#
_cell.length_a   1.000
_cell.length_b   1.000
_cell.length_c   1.000
_cell.angle_alpha   90.00
_cell.angle_beta   90.00
_cell.angle_gamma   90.00
#
_symmetry.space_group_name_H-M   'P 1'
#
loop_
_entity.id
_entity.type
_entity.pdbx_description
1 polymer ?
#
loop_
_entity_poly.entity_id
_entity_poly.type
_entity_poly.pdbx_seq_one_letter_code
_entity_poly.pdbx_strand_id
1 'polypeptide(L)'
;MTRYFFLFFDNCLTIVRVAHFSIESAIRYLYWAWYGYLDPERLEVVVGQFGPDKEETKHYLVQSAAELLSALYYIILVVSLLNLMISIMSNTAAAVLENSEKEWAYVLSQIWMEFFDECRMIPPPRLFQRKKYKDVRLSAWNMNYKSEPEESDDKYENLMVELKHRLLGRRALEEKFGKVCTVDFSV
;
A
#
# COMPACT_ATOMS: atom_id res chain seq x y z
N MET A 1 -17.25 -22.37 -4.56
CA MET A 1 -17.02 -21.49 -3.40
C MET A 1 -18.22 -20.62 -3.05
N THR A 2 -18.91 -20.01 -4.01
CA THR A 2 -20.10 -19.15 -3.79
C THR A 2 -21.29 -19.85 -3.10
N ARG A 3 -21.51 -21.14 -3.36
CA ARG A 3 -22.60 -21.92 -2.71
C ARG A 3 -22.37 -22.22 -1.22
N TYR A 4 -21.11 -22.45 -0.82
CA TYR A 4 -20.74 -22.64 0.59
C TYR A 4 -20.78 -21.32 1.37
N PHE A 5 -20.50 -20.21 0.69
CA PHE A 5 -20.61 -18.87 1.26
C PHE A 5 -22.06 -18.51 1.60
N PHE A 6 -23.01 -18.80 0.71
CA PHE A 6 -24.43 -18.52 0.95
C PHE A 6 -25.02 -19.39 2.07
N LEU A 7 -24.69 -20.69 2.10
CA LEU A 7 -25.12 -21.59 3.18
C LEU A 7 -24.49 -21.26 4.54
N PHE A 8 -23.27 -20.73 4.56
CA PHE A 8 -22.63 -20.22 5.78
C PHE A 8 -23.34 -18.96 6.31
N PHE A 9 -23.82 -18.11 5.40
CA PHE A 9 -24.55 -16.89 5.74
C PHE A 9 -25.93 -17.20 6.36
N ASP A 10 -26.68 -18.14 5.78
CA ASP A 10 -27.98 -18.59 6.32
C ASP A 10 -27.85 -19.25 7.70
N ASN A 11 -26.88 -20.16 7.88
CA ASN A 11 -26.63 -20.79 9.18
C ASN A 11 -26.16 -19.77 10.24
N CYS A 12 -25.39 -18.76 9.85
CA CYS A 12 -24.99 -17.67 10.74
C CYS A 12 -26.17 -16.76 11.10
N LEU A 13 -27.13 -16.55 10.21
CA LEU A 13 -28.32 -15.73 10.44
C LEU A 13 -29.23 -16.35 11.51
N THR A 14 -29.36 -17.69 11.52
CA THR A 14 -30.12 -18.43 12.55
C THR A 14 -29.44 -18.42 13.93
N ILE A 15 -28.11 -18.37 13.99
CA ILE A 15 -27.34 -18.40 15.25
C ILE A 15 -27.49 -17.11 16.07
N VAL A 16 -27.71 -15.96 15.44
CA VAL A 16 -27.85 -14.67 16.17
C VAL A 16 -29.17 -14.55 16.93
N ARG A 17 -30.17 -15.37 16.62
CA ARG A 17 -31.37 -15.47 17.45
C ARG A 17 -31.12 -16.11 18.83
N VAL A 18 -29.93 -16.70 19.07
CA VAL A 18 -29.62 -17.44 20.32
C VAL A 18 -28.28 -17.09 20.98
N ALA A 19 -27.31 -16.45 20.31
CA ALA A 19 -25.95 -16.44 20.83
C ALA A 19 -25.55 -15.18 21.62
N HIS A 20 -25.08 -15.40 22.85
CA HIS A 20 -24.03 -14.64 23.54
C HIS A 20 -23.10 -13.90 22.54
N PHE A 21 -22.89 -12.60 22.74
CA PHE A 21 -21.99 -11.76 21.93
C PHE A 21 -20.53 -12.24 22.06
N SER A 22 -20.12 -13.20 21.23
CA SER A 22 -18.70 -13.53 21.05
C SER A 22 -18.05 -12.52 20.10
N ILE A 23 -16.88 -12.00 20.49
CA ILE A 23 -16.12 -10.96 19.78
C ILE A 23 -15.87 -11.34 18.31
N GLU A 24 -15.61 -12.62 18.03
CA GLU A 24 -15.34 -13.10 16.67
C GLU A 24 -16.54 -12.90 15.72
N SER A 25 -17.74 -13.18 16.21
CA SER A 25 -18.96 -12.99 15.40
C SER A 25 -19.20 -11.50 15.16
N ALA A 26 -18.98 -10.66 16.18
CA ALA A 26 -19.11 -9.21 16.05
C ALA A 26 -18.13 -8.63 15.01
N ILE A 27 -16.87 -9.06 15.00
CA ILE A 27 -15.86 -8.62 14.01
C ILE A 27 -16.26 -9.04 12.60
N ARG A 28 -16.71 -10.30 12.42
CA ARG A 28 -17.18 -10.79 11.13
C ARG A 28 -18.38 -10.00 10.62
N TYR A 29 -19.33 -9.69 11.50
CA TYR A 29 -20.48 -8.84 11.15
C TYR A 29 -20.06 -7.42 10.79
N LEU A 30 -19.09 -6.84 11.49
CA LEU A 30 -18.56 -5.51 11.20
C LEU A 30 -17.85 -5.46 9.83
N TYR A 31 -17.12 -6.52 9.47
CA TYR A 31 -16.49 -6.66 8.14
C TYR A 31 -17.53 -6.62 7.01
N TRP A 32 -18.62 -7.37 7.11
CA TRP A 32 -19.68 -7.35 6.09
C TRP A 32 -20.49 -6.05 6.11
N ALA A 33 -20.67 -5.45 7.28
CA ALA A 33 -21.31 -4.14 7.43
C ALA A 33 -20.52 -3.02 6.73
N TRP A 34 -19.19 -3.10 6.70
CA TRP A 34 -18.35 -2.15 5.95
C TRP A 34 -18.66 -2.11 4.45
N TYR A 35 -18.99 -3.26 3.86
CA TYR A 35 -19.35 -3.37 2.44
C TYR A 35 -20.84 -3.09 2.16
N GLY A 36 -21.62 -2.69 3.17
CA GLY A 36 -23.03 -2.36 3.00
C GLY A 36 -23.98 -3.57 3.00
N TYR A 37 -23.53 -4.75 3.42
CA TYR A 37 -24.38 -5.95 3.56
C TYR A 37 -25.13 -6.01 4.90
N LEU A 38 -25.38 -4.85 5.54
CA LEU A 38 -26.15 -4.80 6.78
C LEU A 38 -27.64 -4.61 6.46
N ASP A 39 -28.44 -5.65 6.72
CA ASP A 39 -29.88 -5.62 6.48
C ASP A 39 -30.60 -4.75 7.53
N PRO A 40 -31.36 -3.71 7.12
CA PRO A 40 -32.13 -2.87 8.05
C PRO A 40 -33.22 -3.63 8.81
N GLU A 41 -33.73 -4.75 8.30
CA GLU A 41 -34.77 -5.55 9.00
C GLU A 41 -34.27 -6.17 10.32
N ARG A 42 -32.95 -6.23 10.53
CA ARG A 42 -32.35 -6.81 11.74
C ARG A 42 -32.11 -5.80 12.86
N LEU A 43 -32.37 -4.52 12.61
CA LEU A 43 -32.23 -3.43 13.57
C LEU A 43 -33.57 -3.07 14.23
N GLU A 44 -34.50 -4.02 14.36
CA GLU A 44 -35.74 -3.77 15.10
C GLU A 44 -35.41 -3.57 16.59
N VAL A 45 -35.66 -2.35 17.06
CA VAL A 45 -35.40 -1.98 18.45
C VAL A 45 -36.57 -2.45 19.30
N VAL A 46 -36.47 -3.66 19.85
CA VAL A 46 -37.42 -4.15 20.85
C VAL A 46 -37.11 -3.49 22.19
N VAL A 47 -37.73 -2.34 22.44
CA VAL A 47 -37.61 -1.59 23.69
C VAL A 47 -38.45 -2.26 24.78
N GLY A 48 -37.90 -3.30 25.41
CA GLY A 48 -38.31 -3.85 26.70
C GLY A 48 -39.76 -4.38 26.83
N GLN A 49 -39.92 -5.43 27.63
CA GLN A 49 -41.25 -5.91 28.04
C GLN A 49 -41.83 -4.97 29.09
N PHE A 50 -42.57 -3.93 28.69
CA PHE A 50 -43.29 -3.06 29.62
C PHE A 50 -44.80 -3.30 29.51
N GLY A 51 -45.27 -4.35 30.18
CA GLY A 51 -46.67 -4.72 30.28
C GLY A 51 -46.85 -6.05 31.04
N PRO A 52 -48.01 -6.28 31.69
CA PRO A 52 -48.30 -7.52 32.43
C PRO A 52 -48.18 -8.79 31.58
N ASP A 53 -48.32 -8.68 30.24
CA ASP A 53 -48.32 -9.82 29.30
C ASP A 53 -47.02 -9.98 28.48
N LYS A 54 -45.93 -9.25 28.81
CA LYS A 54 -44.60 -9.43 28.16
C LYS A 54 -44.58 -9.34 26.62
N GLU A 55 -45.60 -8.75 26.00
CA GLU A 55 -45.66 -8.63 24.54
C GLU A 55 -44.68 -7.59 24.01
N GLU A 56 -44.09 -7.88 22.85
CA GLU A 56 -43.13 -7.00 22.18
C GLU A 56 -43.85 -5.77 21.61
N THR A 57 -43.70 -4.61 22.25
CA THR A 57 -44.31 -3.37 21.77
C THR A 57 -43.44 -2.69 20.72
N LYS A 58 -43.93 -2.62 19.48
CA LYS A 58 -43.28 -1.91 18.37
C LYS A 58 -43.62 -0.42 18.40
N HIS A 59 -42.63 0.44 18.58
CA HIS A 59 -42.78 1.89 18.45
C HIS A 59 -42.34 2.36 17.07
N TYR A 60 -43.31 2.71 16.21
CA TYR A 60 -43.08 3.15 14.83
C TYR A 60 -42.14 4.37 14.73
N LEU A 61 -42.25 5.33 15.65
CA LEU A 61 -41.40 6.54 15.65
C LEU A 61 -39.92 6.22 15.91
N VAL A 62 -39.66 5.35 16.89
CA VAL A 62 -38.30 4.97 17.29
C VAL A 62 -37.66 4.10 16.20
N GLN A 63 -38.46 3.22 15.59
CA GLN A 63 -38.03 2.36 14.50
C GLN A 63 -37.62 3.18 13.26
N SER A 64 -38.47 4.10 12.80
CA SER A 64 -38.13 4.95 11.64
C SER A 64 -36.96 5.89 11.90
N ALA A 65 -36.80 6.39 13.14
CA ALA A 65 -35.65 7.21 13.50
C ALA A 65 -34.34 6.42 13.50
N ALA A 66 -34.35 5.18 13.98
CA ALA A 66 -33.18 4.29 13.97
C ALA A 66 -32.75 3.92 12.54
N GLU A 67 -33.71 3.62 11.67
CA GLU A 67 -33.47 3.36 10.25
C GLU A 67 -32.84 4.57 9.55
N LEU A 68 -33.40 5.77 9.74
CA LEU A 68 -32.84 7.01 9.15
C LEU A 68 -31.45 7.37 9.68
N LEU A 69 -31.22 7.24 10.98
CA LEU A 69 -29.92 7.52 11.60
C LEU A 69 -28.84 6.57 11.11
N SER A 70 -29.17 5.27 10.98
CA SER A 70 -28.23 4.28 10.46
C SER A 70 -27.88 4.57 8.99
N ALA A 71 -28.87 4.90 8.15
CA ALA A 71 -28.64 5.25 6.75
C ALA A 71 -27.76 6.50 6.60
N LEU A 72 -28.05 7.56 7.35
CA LEU A 72 -27.25 8.79 7.33
C LEU A 72 -25.82 8.58 7.84
N TYR A 73 -25.64 7.77 8.87
CA TYR A 73 -24.32 7.40 9.38
C TYR A 73 -23.48 6.70 8.30
N TYR A 74 -24.05 5.75 7.57
CA TYR A 74 -23.36 5.10 6.44
C TYR A 74 -23.02 6.06 5.31
N ILE A 75 -23.93 6.97 4.94
CA ILE A 75 -23.68 7.95 3.88
C ILE A 75 -22.50 8.86 4.26
N ILE A 76 -22.51 9.41 5.47
CA ILE A 76 -21.45 10.29 5.96
C ILE A 76 -20.13 9.51 6.08
N LEU A 77 -20.15 8.30 6.62
CA LEU A 77 -18.96 7.45 6.71
C LEU A 77 -18.37 7.17 5.34
N VAL A 78 -19.15 6.64 4.39
CA VAL A 78 -18.64 6.26 3.07
C VAL A 78 -18.09 7.47 2.32
N VAL A 79 -18.81 8.59 2.29
CA VAL A 79 -18.36 9.81 1.60
C VAL A 79 -17.11 10.39 2.26
N SER A 80 -17.05 10.47 3.59
CA SER A 80 -15.89 11.02 4.29
C SER A 80 -14.65 10.11 4.20
N LEU A 81 -14.82 8.79 4.29
CA LEU A 81 -13.74 7.81 4.14
C LEU A 81 -13.18 7.81 2.73
N LEU A 82 -14.04 7.82 1.70
CA LEU A 82 -13.60 7.88 0.31
C LEU A 82 -12.85 9.18 0.04
N ASN A 83 -13.36 10.32 0.52
CA ASN A 83 -12.71 11.61 0.35
C ASN A 83 -11.32 11.64 1.01
N LEU A 84 -11.18 11.05 2.20
CA LEU A 84 -9.91 10.97 2.91
C LEU A 84 -8.92 10.01 2.23
N MET A 85 -9.39 8.86 1.76
CA MET A 85 -8.55 7.89 1.06
C MET A 85 -8.02 8.45 -0.26
N ILE A 86 -8.89 9.08 -1.06
CA ILE A 86 -8.51 9.70 -2.32
C ILE A 86 -7.54 10.86 -2.07
N SER A 87 -7.77 11.66 -1.02
CA SER A 87 -6.87 12.74 -0.63
C SER A 87 -5.46 12.25 -0.28
N ILE A 88 -5.35 11.21 0.55
CA ILE A 88 -4.05 10.62 0.91
C ILE A 88 -3.36 10.03 -0.32
N MET A 89 -4.10 9.27 -1.14
CA MET A 89 -3.55 8.65 -2.35
C MET A 89 -3.08 9.72 -3.36
N SER A 90 -3.85 10.78 -3.56
CA SER A 90 -3.47 11.86 -4.48
C SER A 90 -2.23 12.61 -3.99
N ASN A 91 -2.13 12.89 -2.70
CA ASN A 91 -0.98 13.59 -2.14
C ASN A 91 0.30 12.74 -2.20
N THR A 92 0.19 11.46 -1.86
CA THR A 92 1.33 10.53 -1.94
C THR A 92 1.74 10.25 -3.39
N ALA A 93 0.80 10.16 -4.33
CA ALA A 93 1.10 10.02 -5.75
C ALA A 93 1.86 11.24 -6.30
N ALA A 94 1.45 12.45 -5.93
CA ALA A 94 2.15 13.68 -6.32
C ALA A 94 3.59 13.72 -5.80
N ALA A 95 3.81 13.33 -4.54
CA ALA A 95 5.15 13.26 -3.96
C ALA A 95 6.05 12.22 -4.65
N VAL A 96 5.49 11.05 -5.00
CA VAL A 96 6.24 10.00 -5.71
C VAL A 96 6.57 10.40 -7.15
N LEU A 97 5.68 11.15 -7.81
CA LEU A 97 5.88 11.58 -9.20
C LEU A 97 7.11 12.48 -9.38
N GLU A 98 7.43 13.33 -8.40
CA GLU A 98 8.57 14.27 -8.46
C GLU A 98 9.92 13.56 -8.70
N ASN A 99 10.09 12.33 -8.20
CA ASN A 99 11.32 11.56 -8.33
C ASN A 99 11.14 10.23 -9.10
N SER A 100 9.95 9.99 -9.66
CA SER A 100 9.54 8.71 -10.25
C SER A 100 10.45 8.22 -11.37
N GLU A 101 10.91 9.11 -12.26
CA GLU A 101 11.80 8.72 -13.37
C GLU A 101 13.16 8.21 -12.88
N LYS A 102 13.70 8.82 -11.81
CA LYS A 102 14.98 8.42 -11.22
C LYS A 102 14.85 7.11 -10.46
N GLU A 103 13.78 6.94 -9.69
CA GLU A 103 13.49 5.70 -8.97
C GLU A 103 13.24 4.54 -9.93
N TRP A 104 12.49 4.79 -11.00
CA TRP A 104 12.28 3.82 -12.08
C TRP A 104 13.61 3.41 -12.72
N ALA A 105 14.45 4.37 -13.10
CA ALA A 105 15.75 4.08 -13.70
C ALA A 105 16.67 3.32 -12.74
N TYR A 106 16.60 3.60 -11.44
CA TYR A 106 17.31 2.88 -10.40
C TYR A 106 16.87 1.42 -10.33
N VAL A 107 15.56 1.17 -10.15
CA VAL A 107 15.01 -0.20 -10.12
C VAL A 107 15.32 -0.95 -11.42
N LEU A 108 15.20 -0.28 -12.56
CA LEU A 108 15.54 -0.86 -13.85
C LEU A 108 17.00 -1.31 -13.89
N SER A 109 17.94 -0.45 -13.47
CA SER A 109 19.35 -0.82 -13.39
C SER A 109 19.61 -1.99 -12.45
N GLN A 110 18.89 -2.08 -11.32
CA GLN A 110 19.01 -3.24 -10.42
C GLN A 110 18.59 -4.53 -11.11
N ILE A 111 17.47 -4.51 -11.85
CA ILE A 111 16.99 -5.67 -12.62
C ILE A 111 18.00 -6.06 -13.71
N TRP A 112 18.58 -5.07 -14.42
CA TRP A 112 19.61 -5.35 -15.42
C TRP A 112 20.87 -5.95 -14.81
N MET A 113 21.34 -5.43 -13.67
CA MET A 113 22.50 -5.99 -12.97
C MET A 113 22.25 -7.44 -12.55
N GLU A 114 21.04 -7.74 -12.04
CA GLU A 114 20.60 -9.10 -11.72
C GLU A 114 20.44 -10.01 -12.94
N PHE A 115 20.18 -9.44 -14.12
CA PHE A 115 20.15 -10.18 -15.38
C PHE A 115 21.56 -10.49 -15.90
N PHE A 116 22.53 -9.60 -15.67
CA PHE A 116 23.91 -9.80 -16.11
C PHE A 116 24.73 -10.71 -15.18
N ASP A 117 24.47 -10.69 -13.87
CA ASP A 117 25.23 -11.46 -12.87
C ASP A 117 24.85 -12.96 -12.85
N GLU A 118 23.60 -13.30 -13.21
CA GLU A 118 23.14 -14.68 -13.34
C GLU A 118 22.81 -15.01 -14.81
N CYS A 119 23.34 -16.11 -15.33
CA CYS A 119 22.89 -16.73 -16.59
C CYS A 119 21.42 -17.22 -16.52
N ARG A 120 20.46 -16.32 -16.32
CA ARG A 120 19.01 -16.52 -16.45
C ARG A 120 18.55 -16.29 -17.90
N MET A 121 19.33 -16.78 -18.87
CA MET A 121 18.91 -16.83 -20.29
C MET A 121 17.83 -17.90 -20.55
N ILE A 122 17.26 -18.51 -19.50
CA ILE A 122 16.33 -19.63 -19.60
C ILE A 122 15.06 -19.30 -18.80
N PRO A 123 13.87 -19.28 -19.42
CA PRO A 123 12.62 -18.99 -18.73
C PRO A 123 12.29 -20.06 -17.65
N PRO A 124 11.52 -19.69 -16.62
CA PRO A 124 11.25 -20.50 -15.42
C PRO A 124 10.91 -21.99 -15.63
N PRO A 125 10.17 -22.44 -16.66
CA PRO A 125 9.89 -23.87 -16.83
C PRO A 125 11.13 -24.75 -17.09
N ARG A 126 12.25 -24.19 -17.55
CA ARG A 126 13.48 -24.95 -17.87
C ARG A 126 14.58 -24.85 -16.80
N LEU A 127 14.37 -24.08 -15.72
CA LEU A 127 15.36 -23.88 -14.65
C LEU A 127 15.43 -25.05 -13.65
N PHE A 128 14.38 -25.89 -13.54
CA PHE A 128 14.33 -27.01 -12.59
C PHE A 128 15.31 -28.16 -12.94
N GLN A 129 15.89 -28.15 -14.15
CA GLN A 129 16.82 -29.20 -14.63
C GLN A 129 18.29 -28.94 -14.22
N ARG A 130 18.61 -27.83 -13.53
CA ARG A 130 20.01 -27.50 -13.20
C ARG A 130 20.45 -28.17 -11.89
N LYS A 131 21.43 -29.07 -11.98
CA LYS A 131 22.18 -29.63 -10.84
C LYS A 131 22.71 -28.49 -9.96
N LYS A 132 22.56 -28.64 -8.64
CA LYS A 132 23.11 -27.72 -7.63
C LYS A 132 24.63 -27.74 -7.65
N TYR A 133 25.25 -26.92 -8.50
CA TYR A 133 26.61 -26.47 -8.24
C TYR A 133 26.55 -25.45 -7.10
N LYS A 134 27.22 -25.77 -5.98
CA LYS A 134 27.50 -24.82 -4.91
C LYS A 134 28.46 -23.77 -5.49
N ASP A 135 27.92 -22.78 -6.17
CA ASP A 135 28.66 -21.58 -6.50
C ASP A 135 28.47 -20.61 -5.34
N VAL A 136 29.50 -20.48 -4.50
CA VAL A 136 29.55 -19.47 -3.43
C VAL A 136 30.01 -18.17 -4.09
N ARG A 137 29.30 -17.70 -5.10
CA ARG A 137 29.43 -16.31 -5.53
C ARG A 137 28.41 -15.51 -4.74
N LEU A 138 28.97 -14.70 -3.84
CA LEU A 138 28.29 -13.65 -3.12
C LEU A 138 27.48 -12.84 -4.14
N SER A 139 26.21 -12.57 -3.86
CA SER A 139 25.38 -11.73 -4.74
C SER A 139 26.15 -10.45 -5.12
N ALA A 140 25.97 -9.93 -6.34
CA ALA A 140 26.51 -8.62 -6.73
C ALA A 140 26.14 -7.48 -5.74
N TRP A 141 25.16 -7.71 -4.87
CA TRP A 141 24.72 -6.81 -3.81
C TRP A 141 25.42 -7.00 -2.46
N ASN A 142 26.45 -7.85 -2.39
CA ASN A 142 27.20 -8.01 -1.17
C ASN A 142 28.05 -6.75 -0.91
N MET A 143 27.62 -5.94 0.05
CA MET A 143 28.36 -4.75 0.53
C MET A 143 29.76 -5.07 1.08
N ASN A 144 30.08 -6.35 1.31
CA ASN A 144 31.40 -6.84 1.72
C ASN A 144 32.23 -7.37 0.53
N TYR A 145 31.86 -7.05 -0.71
CA TYR A 145 32.70 -7.31 -1.87
C TYR A 145 33.97 -6.45 -1.78
N LYS A 146 35.11 -7.10 -1.57
CA LYS A 146 36.42 -6.47 -1.65
C LYS A 146 36.96 -6.77 -3.05
N SER A 147 37.05 -5.75 -3.89
CA SER A 147 37.65 -5.88 -5.22
C SER A 147 39.06 -6.45 -5.11
N GLU A 148 39.42 -7.38 -6.00
CA GLU A 148 40.82 -7.76 -6.18
C GLU A 148 41.59 -6.51 -6.65
N PRO A 149 42.80 -6.23 -6.14
CA PRO A 149 43.58 -5.08 -6.59
C PRO A 149 44.02 -5.33 -8.04
N GLU A 150 43.27 -4.75 -8.97
CA GLU A 150 43.51 -4.85 -10.40
C GLU A 150 44.55 -3.79 -10.81
N GLU A 151 45.48 -4.15 -11.69
CA GLU A 151 46.66 -3.38 -12.14
C GLU A 151 46.33 -2.03 -12.86
N SER A 152 45.08 -1.55 -12.75
CA SER A 152 44.55 -0.37 -13.44
C SER A 152 44.12 0.78 -12.51
N ASP A 153 44.39 0.68 -11.21
CA ASP A 153 44.08 1.72 -10.21
C ASP A 153 44.65 3.10 -10.60
N ASP A 154 45.87 3.17 -11.15
CA ASP A 154 46.48 4.43 -11.58
C ASP A 154 45.68 5.15 -12.67
N LYS A 155 45.01 4.41 -13.56
CA LYS A 155 44.18 4.98 -14.62
C LYS A 155 42.88 5.54 -14.05
N TYR A 156 42.28 4.84 -13.09
CA TYR A 156 41.09 5.31 -12.39
C TYR A 156 41.37 6.55 -11.55
N GLU A 157 42.48 6.57 -10.80
CA GLU A 157 42.90 7.72 -10.00
C GLU A 157 43.07 8.97 -10.87
N ASN A 158 43.76 8.85 -12.01
CA ASN A 158 43.93 9.96 -12.95
C ASN A 158 42.58 10.45 -13.51
N LEU A 159 41.65 9.54 -13.83
CA LEU A 159 40.28 9.90 -14.26
C LEU A 159 39.49 10.60 -13.15
N MET A 160 39.64 10.16 -11.90
CA MET A 160 38.95 10.76 -10.75
C MET A 160 39.42 12.19 -10.49
N VAL A 161 40.73 12.43 -10.61
CA VAL A 161 41.30 13.79 -10.53
C VAL A 161 40.73 14.68 -11.64
N GLU A 162 40.66 14.18 -12.87
CA GLU A 162 40.10 14.93 -13.99
C GLU A 162 38.60 15.26 -13.79
N LEU A 163 37.80 14.28 -13.38
CA LEU A 163 36.38 14.47 -13.10
C LEU A 163 36.16 15.47 -11.95
N LYS A 164 36.97 15.39 -10.89
CA LYS A 164 36.93 16.35 -9.78
C LYS A 164 37.20 17.77 -10.26
N HIS A 165 38.22 17.98 -11.09
CA HIS A 165 38.50 19.29 -11.67
C HIS A 165 37.34 19.80 -12.51
N ARG A 166 36.74 18.95 -13.36
CA ARG A 166 35.58 19.31 -14.18
C ARG A 166 34.33 19.65 -13.35
N LEU A 167 34.08 18.93 -12.27
CA LEU A 167 32.96 19.18 -11.36
C LEU A 167 33.14 20.47 -10.56
N LEU A 168 34.33 20.71 -10.03
CA LEU A 168 34.65 21.96 -9.32
C LEU A 168 34.56 23.16 -10.26
N GLY A 169 35.04 23.02 -11.49
CA GLY A 169 34.86 24.02 -12.54
C GLY A 169 33.39 24.31 -12.85
N ARG A 170 32.56 23.27 -12.98
CA ARG A 170 31.11 23.44 -13.18
C ARG A 170 30.42 24.13 -12.01
N ARG A 171 30.70 23.73 -10.76
CA ARG A 171 30.13 24.40 -9.58
C ARG A 171 30.53 25.86 -9.48
N ALA A 172 31.80 26.17 -9.77
CA ALA A 172 32.29 27.54 -9.77
C ALA A 172 31.60 28.39 -10.87
N LEU A 173 31.25 27.79 -12.01
CA LEU A 173 30.45 28.45 -13.04
C LEU A 173 28.99 28.64 -12.58
N GLU A 174 28.35 27.62 -12.01
CA GLU A 174 26.98 27.72 -11.47
C GLU A 174 26.89 28.78 -10.37
N GLU A 175 27.88 28.90 -9.50
CA GLU A 175 27.92 29.96 -8.48
C GLU A 175 28.06 31.35 -9.09
N LYS A 176 28.85 31.49 -10.17
CA LYS A 176 28.99 32.75 -10.91
C LYS A 176 27.72 33.10 -11.70
N PHE A 177 27.13 32.14 -12.40
CA PHE A 177 25.88 32.32 -13.15
C PHE A 177 24.70 32.59 -12.22
N GLY A 178 24.60 31.88 -11.09
CA GLY A 178 23.59 32.14 -10.06
C GLY A 178 23.72 33.54 -9.46
N LYS A 179 24.95 34.00 -9.20
CA LYS A 179 25.20 35.39 -8.77
C LYS A 179 24.80 36.41 -9.84
N VAL A 180 25.11 36.19 -11.13
CA VAL A 180 24.70 37.08 -12.23
C VAL A 180 23.17 37.16 -12.33
N CYS A 181 22.46 36.02 -12.34
CA CYS A 181 21.00 36.00 -12.40
C CYS A 181 20.31 36.67 -11.19
N THR A 182 20.92 36.66 -10.00
CA THR A 182 20.37 37.39 -8.84
C THR A 182 20.61 38.90 -8.88
N VAL A 183 21.67 39.35 -9.55
CA VAL A 183 22.01 40.78 -9.67
C VAL A 183 21.18 41.45 -10.77
N ASP A 184 20.90 40.73 -11.86
CA ASP A 184 20.07 41.24 -12.97
C ASP A 184 18.56 41.36 -12.66
N PHE A 185 18.07 40.69 -11.61
CA PHE A 185 16.66 40.80 -11.16
C PHE A 185 16.45 41.89 -10.08
N SER A 186 17.53 42.57 -9.63
CA SER A 186 17.49 43.56 -8.54
C SER A 186 17.70 45.02 -8.99
N VAL A 187 17.57 45.32 -10.30
CA VAL A 187 17.61 46.68 -10.87
C VAL A 187 16.27 47.04 -11.50
#